data_AF-A0AAU9MY97-F1
#
_entry.id   AF-A0AAU9MY97-F1
#
_cell.length_a   1.000
_cell.length_b   1.000
_cell.length_c   1.000
_cell.angle_alpha   90.00
_cell.angle_beta   90.00
_cell.angle_gamma   90.00
#
_symmetry.space_group_name_H-M   'P 1'
#
loop_
_entity.id
_entity.type
_entity.pdbx_description
1 polymer ?
#
loop_
_entity_poly.entity_id
_entity_poly.type
_entity_poly.pdbx_seq_one_letter_code
_entity_poly.pdbx_strand_id
1 'polypeptide(L)'
;MENLINLLNKLQKACTALGDFGEESSLPTLWDTLPTIVVVGGQSSGKSSVLESVVGKDFLPCGSGIVTRRPLVLLLHKIEEGKE
;
A
#
# COMPACT_ATOMS: atom_id res chain seq x y z
N MET A 1 5.40 6.48 18.38
CA MET A 1 4.78 5.88 17.17
C MET A 1 5.57 6.23 15.91
N GLU A 2 5.98 7.49 15.74
CA GLU A 2 6.80 7.95 14.60
C GLU A 2 8.12 7.17 14.41
N ASN A 3 8.82 6.80 15.48
CA ASN A 3 10.06 6.01 15.39
C ASN A 3 9.85 4.63 14.75
N LEU A 4 8.73 3.97 15.05
CA LEU A 4 8.39 2.67 14.46
C LEU A 4 8.04 2.83 12.98
N ILE A 5 7.29 3.87 12.64
CA ILE A 5 6.94 4.22 11.25
C ILE A 5 8.22 4.50 10.44
N ASN A 6 9.15 5.26 11.01
CA ASN A 6 10.43 5.57 10.35
C ASN A 6 11.30 4.32 10.16
N LEU A 7 11.34 3.40 11.14
CA LEU A 7 12.05 2.13 11.02
C LEU A 7 11.42 1.26 9.92
N LEU A 8 10.10 1.11 9.93
CA LEU A 8 9.36 0.35 8.93
C LEU A 8 9.56 0.91 7.52
N ASN A 9 9.51 2.23 7.35
CA ASN A 9 9.77 2.88 6.06
C ASN A 9 11.20 2.62 5.55
N LYS A 10 12.21 2.60 6.44
CA LYS A 10 13.59 2.27 6.06
C LYS A 10 13.73 0.80 5.65
N LEU A 11 13.10 -0.10 6.41
CA LEU A 11 13.08 -1.53 6.08
C LEU A 11 12.40 -1.75 4.73
N GLN A 12 11.23 -1.14 4.51
CA GLN A 12 10.49 -1.19 3.26
C GLN A 12 11.33 -0.70 2.07
N LYS A 13 11.98 0.45 2.18
CA LYS A 13 12.86 0.96 1.11
C LYS A 13 14.01 0.01 0.78
N ALA A 14 14.66 -0.56 1.80
CA ALA A 14 15.72 -1.53 1.61
C ALA A 14 15.19 -2.82 0.94
N CYS A 15 14.02 -3.29 1.37
CA CYS A 15 13.39 -4.48 0.84
C CYS A 15 12.96 -4.33 -0.63
N THR A 16 12.35 -3.20 -0.98
CA THR A 16 11.97 -2.90 -2.37
C THR A 16 13.21 -2.74 -3.25
N ALA A 17 14.25 -2.05 -2.78
CA ALA A 17 15.49 -1.91 -3.54
C ALA A 17 16.21 -3.24 -3.77
N LEU A 18 16.17 -4.17 -2.81
CA LEU A 18 16.83 -5.48 -2.91
C LEU A 18 16.01 -6.50 -3.72
N GLY A 19 14.68 -6.35 -3.79
CA GLY A 19 13.79 -7.25 -4.53
C GLY A 19 13.90 -7.16 -6.05
N ASP A 20 14.41 -6.05 -6.61
CA ASP A 20 14.57 -5.84 -8.05
C ASP A 20 15.88 -6.41 -8.64
N PHE A 21 16.82 -6.92 -7.82
CA PHE A 21 18.16 -7.32 -8.28
C PHE A 21 18.43 -8.83 -8.42
N GLY A 22 17.43 -9.71 -8.38
CA GLY A 22 17.67 -11.16 -8.36
C GLY A 22 16.81 -11.96 -9.33
N GLU A 23 17.36 -12.28 -10.50
CA GLU A 23 17.07 -13.58 -11.11
C GLU A 23 17.44 -14.66 -10.06
N GLU A 24 16.49 -15.54 -9.76
CA GLU A 24 16.69 -16.74 -8.93
C GLU A 24 17.31 -16.54 -7.53
N SER A 25 16.58 -15.96 -6.57
CA SER A 25 16.94 -16.17 -5.16
C SER A 25 15.75 -16.26 -4.21
N SER A 26 15.82 -17.34 -3.43
CA SER A 26 14.95 -17.91 -2.41
C SER A 26 14.68 -17.05 -1.18
N LEU A 27 14.66 -15.72 -1.31
CA LEU A 27 14.13 -14.88 -0.25
C LEU A 27 12.61 -14.82 -0.43
N PRO A 28 11.79 -15.15 0.59
CA PRO A 28 10.37 -14.86 0.54
C PRO A 28 10.28 -13.38 0.22
N THR A 29 9.72 -13.13 -0.95
CA THR A 29 9.69 -11.85 -1.60
C THR A 29 9.26 -10.81 -0.57
N LEU A 30 10.16 -9.90 -0.19
CA LEU A 30 10.04 -9.10 1.05
C LEU A 30 8.75 -8.27 1.17
N TRP A 31 7.93 -8.19 0.10
CA TRP A 31 6.53 -7.76 0.18
C TRP A 31 5.71 -8.57 1.20
N ASP A 32 5.98 -9.86 1.39
CA ASP A 32 5.32 -10.71 2.40
C ASP A 32 5.61 -10.27 3.85
N THR A 33 6.72 -9.54 4.05
CA THR A 33 7.17 -9.11 5.39
C THR A 33 6.71 -7.70 5.76
N LEU A 34 6.15 -6.96 4.80
CA LEU A 34 5.69 -5.59 5.04
C LEU A 34 4.26 -5.60 5.59
N PRO A 35 3.99 -4.85 6.68
CA PRO A 35 2.65 -4.69 7.19
C PRO A 35 1.74 -4.10 6.10
N THR A 36 0.80 -4.91 5.61
CA THR A 36 -0.15 -4.52 4.59
C THR A 36 -1.51 -4.29 5.24
N ILE A 37 -2.16 -3.18 4.89
CA ILE A 37 -3.53 -2.90 5.33
C ILE A 37 -4.48 -3.39 4.24
N VAL A 38 -5.42 -4.25 4.62
CA VAL A 38 -6.46 -4.76 3.72
C VAL A 38 -7.82 -4.34 4.25
N VAL A 39 -8.65 -3.78 3.37
CA VAL A 39 -10.02 -3.40 3.70
C VAL A 39 -10.99 -4.50 3.24
N VAL A 40 -11.65 -5.13 4.20
CA VAL A 40 -12.65 -6.19 3.95
C VAL A 40 -14.02 -5.76 4.46
N GLY A 41 -15.09 -6.20 3.79
CA GLY A 41 -16.46 -5.88 4.19
C GLY A 41 -17.48 -6.13 3.08
N GLY A 42 -18.77 -6.05 3.45
CA GLY A 42 -19.88 -6.20 2.52
C GLY A 42 -19.93 -5.15 1.41
N GLN A 43 -20.74 -5.38 0.38
CA GLN A 43 -21.01 -4.34 -0.64
C GLN A 43 -21.59 -3.10 0.05
N SER A 44 -21.20 -1.90 -0.41
CA SER A 44 -21.70 -0.62 0.11
C SER A 44 -21.33 -0.28 1.56
N SER A 45 -20.51 -1.10 2.24
CA SER A 45 -20.04 -0.82 3.61
C SER A 45 -18.98 0.30 3.73
N GLY A 46 -18.79 1.13 2.69
CA GLY A 46 -17.83 2.24 2.73
C GLY A 46 -16.35 1.87 2.55
N LYS A 47 -16.01 0.69 2.01
CA LYS A 47 -14.61 0.24 1.84
C LYS A 47 -13.71 1.24 1.11
N SER A 48 -14.17 1.78 -0.02
CA SER A 48 -13.42 2.79 -0.78
C SER A 48 -13.24 4.06 0.04
N SER A 49 -14.30 4.53 0.69
CA SER A 49 -14.27 5.74 1.53
C SER A 49 -13.34 5.64 2.73
N VAL A 50 -13.24 4.46 3.36
CA VAL A 50 -12.26 4.21 4.44
C VAL A 50 -10.83 4.27 3.88
N LEU A 51 -10.58 3.65 2.73
CA LEU A 51 -9.25 3.68 2.10
C LEU A 51 -8.86 5.09 1.68
N GLU A 52 -9.79 5.87 1.13
CA GLU A 52 -9.61 7.30 0.81
C GLU A 52 -9.35 8.15 2.06
N SER A 53 -10.06 7.89 3.15
CA SER A 53 -9.84 8.59 4.43
C SER A 53 -8.45 8.31 5.02
N VAL A 54 -7.92 7.09 4.85
CA VAL A 54 -6.55 6.74 5.27
C VAL A 54 -5.50 7.44 4.40
N VAL A 55 -5.76 7.55 3.09
CA VAL A 55 -4.85 8.22 2.13
C VAL A 55 -4.97 9.75 2.21
N GLY A 56 -6.11 10.27 2.64
CA GLY A 56 -6.42 11.70 2.72
C GLY A 56 -6.71 12.35 1.36
N LYS A 57 -7.08 11.55 0.35
CA LYS A 57 -7.45 12.03 -1.00
C LYS A 57 -8.59 11.20 -1.56
N ASP A 58 -9.41 11.82 -2.40
CA ASP A 58 -10.43 11.14 -3.21
C ASP A 58 -9.77 10.65 -4.50
N PHE A 59 -9.74 9.33 -4.72
CA PHE A 59 -9.06 8.74 -5.89
C PHE A 59 -9.66 7.40 -6.33
N LEU A 60 -10.52 6.79 -5.51
CA LEU A 60 -11.19 5.55 -5.86
C LEU A 60 -12.55 5.86 -6.47
N PRO A 61 -13.00 5.05 -7.43
CA PRO A 61 -14.37 5.16 -7.90
C PRO A 61 -15.32 4.93 -6.71
N CYS A 62 -16.35 5.77 -6.64
CA CYS A 62 -17.47 5.66 -5.72
C CYS A 62 -18.78 5.71 -6.53
N GLY A 63 -19.78 4.92 -6.15
CA GLY A 63 -21.05 4.85 -6.88
C GLY A 63 -21.97 3.72 -6.42
N SER A 64 -23.11 3.60 -7.09
CA SER A 64 -24.08 2.52 -6.83
C SER A 64 -23.63 1.19 -7.47
N GLY A 65 -23.99 0.07 -6.85
CA GLY A 65 -23.62 -1.27 -7.33
C GLY A 65 -22.25 -1.75 -6.83
N ILE A 66 -21.64 -2.70 -7.57
CA ILE A 66 -20.30 -3.24 -7.25
C ILE A 66 -19.25 -2.34 -7.88
N VAL A 67 -18.50 -1.65 -7.03
CA VAL A 67 -17.52 -0.65 -7.47
C VAL A 67 -16.13 -1.27 -7.65
N THR A 68 -15.58 -1.88 -6.60
CA THR A 68 -14.30 -2.59 -6.64
C THR A 68 -14.50 -4.00 -7.19
N ARG A 69 -14.35 -4.17 -8.50
CA ARG A 69 -14.54 -5.46 -9.20
C ARG A 69 -13.25 -6.29 -9.35
N ARG A 70 -12.10 -5.71 -9.04
CA ARG A 70 -10.79 -6.36 -9.08
C ARG A 70 -10.01 -6.02 -7.81
N PRO A 71 -9.13 -6.92 -7.33
CA PRO A 71 -8.17 -6.56 -6.28
C PRO A 71 -7.37 -5.34 -6.72
N LEU A 72 -7.25 -4.37 -5.81
CA LEU A 72 -6.45 -3.17 -6.01
C LEU A 72 -5.36 -3.16 -4.93
N VAL A 73 -4.10 -3.18 -5.37
CA VAL A 73 -2.94 -3.05 -4.49
C VAL A 73 -2.46 -1.61 -4.61
N LEU A 74 -2.51 -0.87 -3.50
CA LEU A 74 -2.09 0.52 -3.45
C LEU A 74 -0.75 0.61 -2.72
N LEU A 75 0.30 1.03 -3.43
CA LEU A 75 1.61 1.30 -2.87
C LEU A 75 1.84 2.81 -2.83
N LEU A 76 1.97 3.37 -1.63
CA LEU A 76 2.25 4.79 -1.43
C LEU A 76 3.76 5.02 -1.31
N HIS A 77 4.28 5.91 -2.16
CA HIS A 77 5.70 6.28 -2.13
C HIS A 77 5.87 7.66 -1.49
N LYS A 78 6.72 7.74 -0.46
CA LYS A 78 7.17 9.02 0.08
C LYS A 78 8.21 9.62 -0.86
N ILE A 79 7.85 10.72 -1.51
CA ILE A 79 8.78 11.59 -2.24
C ILE A 79 9.46 12.56 -1.26
N GLU A 80 10.72 12.92 -1.52
CA GLU A 80 11.40 13.98 -0.78
C GLU A 80 11.04 15.33 -1.41
N GLU A 81 10.72 16.32 -0.57
CA GLU A 81 10.43 17.68 -1.05
C GLU A 81 11.64 18.22 -1.82
N GLY A 82 11.47 18.55 -3.10
CA GLY A 82 12.50 19.16 -3.94
C GLY A 82 13.10 18.29 -5.06
N LYS A 83 12.60 17.08 -5.28
CA LYS A 83 12.85 16.33 -6.52
C LYS A 83 11.55 16.19 -7.32
N GLU A 84 11.31 17.15 -8.22
CA GLU A 84 10.51 16.92 -9.42
C GLU A 84 11.37 16.28 -10.50
#